data_AF-A0A964IK46-F1
#
_entry.id   AF-A0A964IK46-F1
#
_cell.length_a   1.000
_cell.length_b   1.000
_cell.length_c   1.000
_cell.angle_alpha   90.00
_cell.angle_beta   90.00
_cell.angle_gamma   90.00
#
_symmetry.space_group_name_H-M   'P 1'
#
loop_
_entity.id
_entity.type
_entity.pdbx_description
1 polymer ?
#
loop_
_entity_poly.entity_id
_entity_poly.type
_entity_poly.pdbx_seq_one_letter_code
_entity_poly.pdbx_strand_id
1 'polypeptide(L)'
;MDVVAPFAAALVALRLAGLLVRRHRERPAPEWPLWAAALAAFAVASGALTWGAAAGWDDRSFRVYYLCGGLLTAALLGLGSLAQAGWRRATALALVWVGLSVGLALAVPLDPSVSGDAIPEPGDHLNLLPARMFAVAANIAGTLAAAAVALRGLRRRPLGNALVLGGLAAAAAGSTVAGLGEGPGGAFALVAALLLYGGFIARR
;
A
#
# COMPACT_ATOMS: atom_id res chain seq x y z
N MET A 1 -10.12 -6.30 18.67
CA MET A 1 -9.01 -6.34 17.69
C MET A 1 -7.81 -5.59 18.24
N ASP A 2 -6.58 -5.89 17.78
CA ASP A 2 -5.40 -5.09 18.13
C ASP A 2 -5.44 -3.73 17.43
N VAL A 3 -5.50 -2.66 18.20
CA VAL A 3 -5.55 -1.26 17.74
C VAL A 3 -4.14 -0.67 17.68
N VAL A 4 -3.20 -1.15 18.51
CA VAL A 4 -1.92 -0.49 18.75
C VAL A 4 -0.98 -0.71 17.55
N ALA A 5 -0.89 -1.93 17.06
CA ALA A 5 -0.01 -2.25 15.95
C ALA A 5 -0.35 -1.52 14.63
N PRO A 6 -1.61 -1.52 14.13
CA PRO A 6 -1.96 -0.76 12.92
C PRO A 6 -1.80 0.75 13.13
N PHE A 7 -2.05 1.27 14.33
CA PHE A 7 -1.84 2.68 14.63
C PHE A 7 -0.35 3.07 14.58
N ALA A 8 0.51 2.27 15.20
CA ALA A 8 1.95 2.47 15.15
C ALA A 8 2.47 2.38 13.70
N ALA A 9 2.00 1.40 12.92
CA ALA A 9 2.32 1.27 11.51
C ALA A 9 1.88 2.52 10.71
N ALA A 10 0.69 3.06 10.99
CA ALA A 10 0.20 4.28 10.35
C ALA A 10 1.11 5.49 10.62
N LEU A 11 1.45 5.75 11.89
CA LEU A 11 2.30 6.87 12.27
C LEU A 11 3.72 6.75 11.69
N VAL A 12 4.30 5.56 11.74
CA VAL A 12 5.62 5.29 11.17
C VAL A 12 5.59 5.48 9.66
N ALA A 13 4.66 4.84 8.95
CA ALA A 13 4.55 4.98 7.50
C ALA A 13 4.31 6.44 7.06
N LEU A 14 3.49 7.20 7.80
CA LEU A 14 3.26 8.62 7.53
C LEU A 14 4.55 9.44 7.70
N ARG A 15 5.31 9.17 8.77
CA ARG A 15 6.61 9.81 8.99
C ARG A 15 7.58 9.48 7.86
N LEU A 16 7.67 8.21 7.45
CA LEU A 16 8.55 7.76 6.37
C LEU A 16 8.15 8.38 5.02
N ALA A 17 6.85 8.49 4.72
CA ALA A 17 6.35 9.20 3.55
C ALA A 17 6.81 10.67 3.53
N GLY A 18 6.68 11.37 4.67
CA GLY A 18 7.15 12.76 4.80
C GLY A 18 8.66 12.91 4.59
N LEU A 19 9.46 11.94 5.04
CA LEU A 19 10.91 11.93 4.78
C LEU A 19 11.23 11.75 3.29
N LEU A 20 10.47 10.94 2.55
CA LEU A 20 10.62 10.81 1.10
C LEU A 20 10.21 12.08 0.36
N VAL A 21 9.15 12.77 0.79
CA VAL A 21 8.78 14.09 0.24
C VAL A 21 9.90 15.10 0.44
N ARG A 22 10.48 15.17 1.65
CA ARG A 22 11.63 16.05 1.92
C ARG A 22 12.81 15.72 1.00
N ARG A 23 13.11 14.43 0.85
CA ARG A 23 14.17 13.97 -0.05
C ARG A 23 13.91 14.34 -1.51
N HIS A 24 12.67 14.25 -1.98
CA HIS A 24 12.30 14.68 -3.33
C HIS A 24 12.58 16.18 -3.55
N ARG A 25 12.29 17.02 -2.55
CA ARG A 25 12.58 18.46 -2.62
C ARG A 25 14.08 18.75 -2.68
N GLU A 26 14.89 17.97 -1.96
CA GLU A 26 16.35 18.11 -1.97
C GLU A 26 16.99 17.53 -3.25
N ARG A 27 16.45 16.42 -3.77
CA ARG A 27 16.98 15.68 -4.92
C ARG A 27 15.83 15.14 -5.78
N PRO A 28 15.31 15.95 -6.72
CA PRO A 28 14.17 15.57 -7.53
C PRO A 28 14.46 14.32 -8.35
N ALA A 29 13.58 13.33 -8.22
CA ALA A 29 13.54 12.13 -9.04
C ALA A 29 12.09 11.63 -9.10
N PRO A 30 11.66 11.03 -10.22
CA PRO A 30 10.26 10.65 -10.45
C PRO A 30 9.76 9.54 -9.52
N GLU A 31 10.64 8.70 -8.99
CA GLU A 31 10.29 7.61 -8.07
C GLU A 31 9.90 8.09 -6.67
N TRP A 32 10.53 9.16 -6.16
CA TRP A 32 10.32 9.65 -4.80
C TRP A 32 8.86 10.02 -4.48
N PRO A 33 8.14 10.81 -5.29
CA PRO A 33 6.76 11.15 -4.98
C PRO A 33 5.83 9.94 -5.07
N LEU A 34 6.13 8.97 -5.94
CA LEU A 34 5.32 7.75 -6.08
C LEU A 34 5.49 6.81 -4.88
N TRP A 35 6.71 6.59 -4.40
CA TRP A 35 6.94 5.82 -3.18
C TRP A 35 6.43 6.55 -1.93
N ALA A 36 6.54 7.87 -1.87
CA ALA A 36 5.94 8.67 -0.81
C ALA A 36 4.41 8.51 -0.79
N ALA A 37 3.77 8.58 -1.96
CA ALA A 37 2.33 8.38 -2.08
C ALA A 37 1.91 6.95 -1.71
N ALA A 38 2.72 5.92 -2.06
CA ALA A 38 2.46 4.54 -1.66
C ALA A 38 2.50 4.37 -0.13
N LEU A 39 3.51 4.93 0.55
CA LEU A 39 3.62 4.90 2.02
C LEU A 39 2.53 5.74 2.70
N ALA A 40 2.14 6.87 2.11
CA ALA A 40 1.04 7.68 2.61
C ALA A 40 -0.30 6.95 2.50
N ALA A 41 -0.58 6.31 1.35
CA ALA A 41 -1.76 5.46 1.19
C ALA A 41 -1.74 4.31 2.21
N PHE A 42 -0.60 3.65 2.38
CA PHE A 42 -0.47 2.59 3.39
C PHE A 42 -0.73 3.09 4.82
N ALA A 43 -0.24 4.30 5.15
CA ALA A 43 -0.49 4.93 6.44
C ALA A 43 -1.99 5.20 6.66
N VAL A 44 -2.67 5.72 5.65
CA VAL A 44 -4.12 5.98 5.69
C VAL A 44 -4.92 4.68 5.81
N ALA A 45 -4.53 3.64 5.08
CA ALA A 45 -5.16 2.32 5.19
C ALA A 45 -4.98 1.70 6.59
N SER A 46 -3.78 1.83 7.18
CA SER A 46 -3.49 1.39 8.55
C SER A 46 -4.26 2.23 9.59
N GLY A 47 -4.44 3.52 9.32
CA GLY A 47 -5.32 4.39 10.11
C GLY A 47 -6.79 3.98 10.03
N ALA A 48 -7.27 3.57 8.86
CA ALA A 48 -8.62 3.04 8.69
C ALA A 48 -8.81 1.69 9.39
N LEU A 49 -7.81 0.80 9.37
CA LEU A 49 -7.80 -0.42 10.19
C LEU A 49 -7.90 -0.09 11.68
N THR A 50 -7.16 0.92 12.13
CA THR A 50 -7.21 1.40 13.52
C THR A 50 -8.59 1.94 13.87
N TRP A 51 -9.19 2.74 12.98
CA TRP A 51 -10.55 3.26 13.13
C TRP A 51 -11.55 2.10 13.25
N GLY A 52 -11.57 1.18 12.29
CA GLY A 52 -12.48 0.03 12.32
C GLY A 52 -12.30 -0.85 13.57
N ALA A 53 -11.05 -1.05 14.01
CA ALA A 53 -10.76 -1.82 15.22
C ALA A 53 -11.17 -1.11 16.53
N ALA A 54 -11.20 0.23 16.55
CA ALA A 54 -11.46 1.02 17.75
C ALA A 54 -12.93 1.45 17.90
N ALA A 55 -13.62 1.71 16.79
CA ALA A 55 -14.99 2.25 16.79
C ALA A 55 -16.00 1.39 16.00
N GLY A 56 -15.58 0.22 15.50
CA GLY A 56 -16.35 -0.58 14.57
C GLY A 56 -16.20 -0.10 13.13
N TRP A 57 -16.52 -0.98 12.19
CA TRP A 57 -16.49 -0.72 10.76
C TRP A 57 -17.81 -0.11 10.27
N ASP A 58 -17.66 0.80 9.31
CA ASP A 58 -18.74 1.44 8.57
C ASP A 58 -18.32 1.61 7.11
N ASP A 59 -19.25 2.07 6.26
CA ASP A 59 -18.97 2.32 4.84
C ASP A 59 -17.80 3.28 4.60
N ARG A 60 -17.55 4.24 5.50
CA ARG A 60 -16.52 5.28 5.30
C ARG A 60 -15.14 4.71 5.56
N SER A 61 -14.96 4.11 6.73
CA SER A 61 -13.75 3.41 7.15
C SER A 61 -13.37 2.31 6.15
N PHE A 62 -14.34 1.53 5.67
CA PHE A 62 -14.12 0.55 4.62
C PHE A 62 -13.68 1.18 3.28
N ARG A 63 -14.36 2.23 2.79
CA ARG A 63 -13.96 2.89 1.54
C ARG A 63 -12.55 3.47 1.62
N VAL A 64 -12.17 4.07 2.74
CA VAL A 64 -10.82 4.60 2.95
C VAL A 64 -9.80 3.45 2.98
N TYR A 65 -10.08 2.39 3.73
CA TYR A 65 -9.24 1.19 3.78
C TYR A 65 -9.05 0.57 2.39
N TYR A 66 -10.15 0.36 1.67
CA TYR A 66 -10.16 -0.28 0.35
C TYR A 66 -9.47 0.58 -0.72
N LEU A 67 -9.72 1.88 -0.74
CA LEU A 67 -9.05 2.81 -1.64
C LEU A 67 -7.55 2.81 -1.39
N CYS A 68 -7.14 3.07 -0.15
CA CYS A 68 -5.74 3.31 0.15
C CYS A 68 -4.94 2.00 0.14
N GLY A 69 -5.43 0.95 0.80
CA GLY A 69 -4.74 -0.34 0.87
C GLY A 69 -4.94 -1.19 -0.38
N GLY A 70 -6.19 -1.36 -0.81
CA GLY A 70 -6.56 -2.25 -1.92
C GLY A 70 -6.23 -1.69 -3.31
N LEU A 71 -6.48 -0.40 -3.55
CA LEU A 71 -6.35 0.18 -4.90
C LEU A 71 -5.03 0.93 -5.11
N LEU A 72 -4.49 1.61 -4.08
CA LEU A 72 -3.40 2.57 -4.25
C LEU A 72 -2.02 2.05 -3.84
N THR A 73 -1.86 1.49 -2.63
CA THR A 73 -0.53 1.19 -2.05
C THR A 73 0.37 0.38 -2.99
N ALA A 74 -0.09 -0.80 -3.41
CA ALA A 74 0.72 -1.69 -4.25
C ALA A 74 0.97 -1.11 -5.65
N ALA A 75 -0.06 -0.50 -6.26
CA ALA A 75 0.05 0.11 -7.59
C ALA A 75 1.08 1.25 -7.61
N LEU A 76 1.00 2.17 -6.64
CA LEU A 76 1.94 3.29 -6.51
C LEU A 76 3.36 2.81 -6.19
N LEU A 77 3.49 1.76 -5.39
CA LEU A 77 4.79 1.12 -5.10
C LEU A 77 5.44 0.56 -6.38
N GLY A 78 4.66 -0.17 -7.17
CA GLY A 78 5.11 -0.70 -8.46
C GLY A 78 5.47 0.40 -9.45
N LEU A 79 4.64 1.43 -9.58
CA LEU A 79 4.89 2.57 -10.46
C LEU A 79 6.12 3.37 -10.04
N GLY A 80 6.34 3.59 -8.73
CA GLY A 80 7.57 4.19 -8.23
C GLY A 80 8.81 3.36 -8.58
N SER A 81 8.69 2.03 -8.51
CA SER A 81 9.79 1.12 -8.89
C SER A 81 10.06 1.18 -10.40
N LEU A 82 9.02 1.24 -11.23
CA LEU A 82 9.18 1.41 -12.69
C LEU A 82 9.78 2.78 -13.04
N ALA A 83 9.39 3.84 -12.33
CA ALA A 83 9.99 5.16 -12.47
C ALA A 83 11.49 5.12 -12.15
N GLN A 84 11.88 4.44 -11.06
CA GLN A 84 13.28 4.23 -10.69
C GLN A 84 14.07 3.46 -11.77
N ALA A 85 13.41 2.54 -12.47
CA ALA A 85 13.97 1.80 -13.61
C ALA A 85 14.02 2.64 -14.91
N GLY A 86 13.58 3.90 -14.89
CA GLY A 86 13.62 4.82 -16.02
C GLY A 86 12.37 4.84 -16.89
N TRP A 87 11.27 4.21 -16.48
CA TRP A 87 10.03 4.22 -17.25
C TRP A 87 9.30 5.57 -17.15
N ARG A 88 9.45 6.40 -18.18
CA ARG A 88 8.97 7.80 -18.21
C ARG A 88 7.46 7.97 -18.06
N ARG A 89 6.65 6.94 -18.36
CA ARG A 89 5.18 6.99 -18.28
C ARG A 89 4.64 6.66 -16.89
N ALA A 90 5.48 6.22 -15.95
CA ALA A 90 5.05 5.79 -14.63
C ALA A 90 4.25 6.86 -13.87
N THR A 91 4.70 8.12 -13.90
CA THR A 91 4.01 9.23 -13.22
C THR A 91 2.64 9.53 -13.84
N ALA A 92 2.56 9.57 -15.16
CA ALA A 92 1.29 9.81 -15.84
C ALA A 92 0.29 8.68 -15.58
N LEU A 93 0.75 7.43 -15.63
CA LEU A 93 -0.08 6.27 -15.31
C LEU A 93 -0.51 6.27 -13.84
N ALA A 94 0.34 6.70 -12.91
CA ALA A 94 -0.02 6.86 -11.51
C ALA A 94 -1.15 7.86 -11.29
N LEU A 95 -1.12 9.00 -11.98
CA LEU A 95 -2.18 10.02 -11.89
C LEU A 95 -3.51 9.47 -12.40
N VAL A 96 -3.51 8.81 -13.55
CA VAL A 96 -4.71 8.16 -14.10
C VAL A 96 -5.23 7.08 -13.14
N TRP A 97 -4.33 6.25 -12.62
CA TRP A 97 -4.69 5.19 -11.69
C TRP A 97 -5.31 5.72 -10.39
N VAL A 98 -4.74 6.78 -9.83
CA VAL A 98 -5.27 7.45 -8.64
C VAL A 98 -6.67 8.00 -8.92
N GLY A 99 -6.86 8.71 -10.03
CA GLY A 99 -8.17 9.25 -10.42
C GLY A 99 -9.23 8.16 -10.58
N LEU A 100 -8.90 7.07 -11.28
CA LEU A 100 -9.80 5.92 -11.44
C LEU A 100 -10.11 5.24 -10.11
N SER A 101 -9.12 5.06 -9.25
CA SER A 101 -9.28 4.42 -7.94
C SER A 101 -10.20 5.23 -7.03
N VAL A 102 -10.02 6.57 -7.00
CA VAL A 102 -10.89 7.48 -6.26
C VAL A 102 -12.31 7.44 -6.83
N GLY A 103 -12.45 7.49 -8.16
CA GLY A 103 -13.75 7.38 -8.82
C GLY A 103 -14.48 6.08 -8.46
N LEU A 104 -13.79 4.93 -8.51
CA LEU A 104 -14.35 3.63 -8.12
C LEU A 104 -14.76 3.60 -6.64
N ALA A 105 -13.89 4.08 -5.75
CA ALA A 105 -14.15 4.11 -4.32
C ALA A 105 -15.33 5.01 -3.93
N LEU A 106 -15.70 5.98 -4.76
CA LEU A 106 -16.87 6.85 -4.56
C LEU A 106 -18.13 6.34 -5.27
N ALA A 107 -17.99 5.82 -6.49
CA ALA A 107 -19.12 5.50 -7.35
C ALA A 107 -19.70 4.09 -7.12
N VAL A 108 -18.89 3.12 -6.69
CA VAL A 108 -19.37 1.74 -6.52
C VAL A 108 -20.18 1.63 -5.23
N PRO A 109 -21.43 1.11 -5.29
CA PRO A 109 -22.25 0.91 -4.10
C PRO A 109 -21.68 -0.22 -3.24
N LEU A 110 -21.91 -0.11 -1.92
CA LEU A 110 -21.66 -1.19 -0.97
C LEU A 110 -22.99 -1.85 -0.67
N ASP A 111 -23.09 -3.15 -0.93
CA ASP A 111 -24.33 -3.89 -0.74
C ASP A 111 -24.03 -5.34 -0.26
N PRO A 112 -24.45 -5.71 0.97
CA PRO A 112 -25.02 -4.84 2.00
C PRO A 112 -24.03 -3.79 2.51
N SER A 113 -24.53 -2.78 3.23
CA SER A 113 -23.69 -1.79 3.93
C SER A 113 -22.74 -2.46 4.93
N VAL A 114 -21.56 -1.88 5.11
CA VAL A 114 -20.55 -2.37 6.03
C VAL A 114 -20.92 -2.04 7.47
N SER A 115 -20.82 -3.03 8.36
CA SER A 115 -21.03 -2.87 9.80
C SER A 115 -20.28 -3.96 10.59
N GLY A 116 -20.09 -3.74 11.90
CA GLY A 116 -19.53 -4.73 12.83
C GLY A 116 -18.07 -4.50 13.20
N ASP A 117 -17.51 -5.41 14.00
CA ASP A 117 -16.19 -5.22 14.62
C ASP A 117 -15.06 -6.02 13.94
N ALA A 118 -15.39 -6.87 12.97
CA ALA A 118 -14.42 -7.65 12.22
C ALA A 118 -13.96 -6.90 10.96
N ILE A 119 -12.75 -7.18 10.47
CA ILE A 119 -12.28 -6.63 9.19
C ILE A 119 -13.25 -7.08 8.08
N PRO A 120 -13.92 -6.15 7.38
CA PRO A 120 -14.92 -6.50 6.38
C PRO A 120 -14.27 -7.22 5.20
N GLU A 121 -14.83 -8.35 4.81
CA GLU A 121 -14.39 -9.04 3.61
C GLU A 121 -14.92 -8.29 2.37
N PRO A 122 -14.06 -7.84 1.43
CA PRO A 122 -14.54 -7.08 0.28
C PRO A 122 -15.55 -7.84 -0.58
N GLY A 123 -15.51 -9.18 -0.56
CA GLY A 123 -16.43 -10.02 -1.31
C GLY A 123 -17.87 -9.96 -0.83
N ASP A 124 -18.08 -9.60 0.44
CA ASP A 124 -19.42 -9.50 1.03
C ASP A 124 -20.10 -8.18 0.67
N HIS A 125 -19.34 -7.12 0.39
CA HIS A 125 -19.87 -5.77 0.19
C HIS A 125 -19.71 -5.23 -1.24
N LEU A 126 -18.82 -5.84 -2.03
CA LEU A 126 -18.50 -5.39 -3.38
C LEU A 126 -18.65 -6.52 -4.40
N ASN A 127 -19.30 -6.18 -5.51
CA ASN A 127 -19.29 -7.01 -6.70
C ASN A 127 -17.87 -7.20 -7.25
N LEU A 128 -17.64 -8.35 -7.91
CA LEU A 128 -16.34 -8.66 -8.51
C LEU A 128 -15.89 -7.57 -9.49
N LEU A 129 -16.80 -7.17 -10.39
CA LEU A 129 -16.58 -6.08 -11.32
C LEU A 129 -17.42 -4.86 -10.92
N PRO A 130 -16.87 -3.64 -11.02
CA PRO A 130 -15.49 -3.34 -11.40
C PRO A 130 -14.49 -3.36 -10.22
N ALA A 131 -14.96 -3.13 -8.99
CA ALA A 131 -14.09 -2.73 -7.87
C ALA A 131 -13.06 -3.78 -7.45
N ARG A 132 -13.47 -5.04 -7.25
CA ARG A 132 -12.58 -6.10 -6.76
C ARG A 132 -11.56 -6.52 -7.80
N MET A 133 -11.97 -6.65 -9.06
CA MET A 133 -11.04 -6.92 -10.16
C MET A 133 -9.97 -5.84 -10.28
N PHE A 134 -10.35 -4.56 -10.13
CA PHE A 134 -9.40 -3.45 -10.13
C PHE A 134 -8.39 -3.56 -8.99
N ALA A 135 -8.84 -3.84 -7.76
CA ALA A 135 -7.94 -4.02 -6.62
C ALA A 135 -7.00 -5.22 -6.79
N VAL A 136 -7.51 -6.35 -7.29
CA VAL A 136 -6.69 -7.54 -7.59
C VAL A 136 -5.64 -7.20 -8.64
N ALA A 137 -6.03 -6.55 -9.74
CA ALA A 137 -5.11 -6.12 -10.78
C ALA A 137 -4.05 -5.13 -10.24
N ALA A 138 -4.46 -4.17 -9.40
CA ALA A 138 -3.57 -3.20 -8.74
C ALA A 138 -2.48 -3.91 -7.92
N ASN A 139 -2.89 -4.86 -7.08
CA ASN A 139 -2.01 -5.57 -6.16
C ASN A 139 -1.05 -6.47 -6.91
N ILE A 140 -1.55 -7.26 -7.88
CA ILE A 140 -0.72 -8.16 -8.67
C ILE A 140 0.27 -7.35 -9.51
N ALA A 141 -0.21 -6.41 -10.34
CA ALA A 141 0.65 -5.66 -11.24
C ALA A 141 1.66 -4.79 -10.47
N GLY A 142 1.23 -4.11 -9.42
CA GLY A 142 2.07 -3.28 -8.58
C GLY A 142 3.18 -4.05 -7.87
N THR A 143 2.81 -5.16 -7.21
CA THR A 143 3.76 -6.01 -6.49
C THR A 143 4.75 -6.68 -7.44
N LEU A 144 4.27 -7.23 -8.56
CA LEU A 144 5.14 -7.84 -9.58
C LEU A 144 6.09 -6.83 -10.20
N ALA A 145 5.64 -5.60 -10.50
CA ALA A 145 6.49 -4.55 -11.02
C ALA A 145 7.61 -4.20 -10.02
N ALA A 146 7.27 -4.00 -8.74
CA ALA A 146 8.26 -3.72 -7.70
C ALA A 146 9.26 -4.88 -7.53
N ALA A 147 8.77 -6.12 -7.43
CA ALA A 147 9.62 -7.31 -7.29
C ALA A 147 10.53 -7.50 -8.51
N ALA A 148 9.99 -7.36 -9.73
CA ALA A 148 10.77 -7.54 -10.96
C ALA A 148 11.87 -6.47 -11.10
N VAL A 149 11.60 -5.22 -10.76
CA VAL A 149 12.62 -4.16 -10.75
C VAL A 149 13.69 -4.45 -9.69
N ALA A 150 13.28 -4.84 -8.48
CA ALA A 150 14.21 -5.17 -7.41
C ALA A 150 15.11 -6.38 -7.76
N LEU A 151 14.53 -7.46 -8.29
CA LEU A 151 15.27 -8.64 -8.73
C LEU A 151 16.27 -8.32 -9.85
N ARG A 152 15.84 -7.61 -10.90
CA ARG A 152 16.72 -7.21 -12.01
C ARG A 152 17.87 -6.32 -11.55
N GLY A 153 17.62 -5.44 -10.58
CA GLY A 153 18.62 -4.54 -10.03
C GLY A 153 19.48 -5.13 -8.91
N LEU A 154 19.22 -6.38 -8.46
CA LEU A 154 19.77 -6.92 -7.22
C LEU A 154 21.30 -6.90 -7.20
N ARG A 155 21.95 -7.23 -8.32
CA ARG A 155 23.42 -7.17 -8.43
C ARG A 155 23.98 -5.75 -8.37
N ARG A 156 23.23 -4.75 -8.81
CA ARG A 156 23.65 -3.34 -8.85
C ARG A 156 23.40 -2.63 -7.52
N ARG A 157 22.40 -3.07 -6.76
CA ARG A 157 22.00 -2.45 -5.50
C ARG A 157 21.53 -3.53 -4.52
N PRO A 158 22.43 -4.40 -4.03
CA PRO A 158 22.07 -5.62 -3.31
C PRO A 158 21.28 -5.33 -2.05
N LEU A 159 21.77 -4.44 -1.19
CA LEU A 159 21.09 -4.11 0.06
C LEU A 159 19.73 -3.45 -0.19
N GLY A 160 19.68 -2.41 -1.03
CA GLY A 160 18.44 -1.69 -1.29
C GLY A 160 17.36 -2.58 -1.90
N ASN A 161 17.72 -3.47 -2.83
CA ASN A 161 16.75 -4.33 -3.47
C ASN A 161 16.37 -5.55 -2.62
N ALA A 162 17.30 -6.08 -1.81
CA ALA A 162 16.97 -7.10 -0.82
C ALA A 162 15.98 -6.58 0.23
N LEU A 163 16.15 -5.32 0.69
CA LEU A 163 15.21 -4.68 1.61
C LEU A 163 13.83 -4.46 0.97
N VAL A 164 13.75 -4.04 -0.30
CA VAL A 164 12.45 -3.95 -1.00
C VAL A 164 11.77 -5.32 -1.10
N LEU A 165 12.51 -6.36 -1.50
CA LEU A 165 11.98 -7.72 -1.59
C LEU A 165 11.54 -8.26 -0.22
N GLY A 166 12.33 -8.00 0.83
CA GLY A 166 11.98 -8.35 2.21
C GLY A 166 10.72 -7.61 2.67
N GLY A 167 10.56 -6.34 2.31
CA GLY A 167 9.36 -5.57 2.60
C GLY A 167 8.11 -6.12 1.90
N LEU A 168 8.23 -6.50 0.62
CA LEU A 168 7.15 -7.17 -0.11
C LEU A 168 6.80 -8.54 0.51
N ALA A 169 7.81 -9.32 0.90
CA ALA A 169 7.61 -10.60 1.56
C ALA A 169 6.95 -10.44 2.93
N ALA A 170 7.35 -9.45 3.72
CA ALA A 170 6.73 -9.14 5.00
C ALA A 170 5.26 -8.71 4.83
N ALA A 171 4.95 -7.90 3.83
CA ALA A 171 3.57 -7.52 3.51
C ALA A 171 2.73 -8.74 3.10
N ALA A 172 3.26 -9.61 2.24
CA ALA A 172 2.57 -10.84 1.83
C ALA A 172 2.32 -11.78 3.02
N ALA A 173 3.32 -11.98 3.88
CA ALA A 173 3.18 -12.76 5.11
C ALA A 173 2.11 -12.17 6.04
N GLY A 174 2.12 -10.84 6.22
CA GLY A 174 1.09 -10.14 6.99
C GLY A 174 -0.32 -10.38 6.47
N SER A 175 -0.52 -10.33 5.15
CA SER A 175 -1.82 -10.64 4.53
C SER A 175 -2.25 -12.09 4.75
N THR A 176 -1.32 -13.05 4.65
CA THR A 176 -1.64 -14.46 4.91
C THR A 176 -2.01 -14.71 6.37
N VAL A 177 -1.30 -14.10 7.31
CA VAL A 177 -1.57 -14.24 8.76
C VAL A 177 -2.88 -13.57 9.13
N ALA A 178 -3.16 -12.38 8.59
CA ALA A 178 -4.43 -11.69 8.80
C ALA A 178 -5.63 -12.51 8.28
N GLY A 179 -5.47 -13.22 7.15
CA GLY A 179 -6.49 -14.11 6.60
C GLY A 179 -6.75 -15.37 7.46
N LEU A 180 -5.85 -15.72 8.38
CA LEU A 180 -6.01 -16.82 9.33
C LEU A 180 -6.67 -16.38 10.65
N GLY A 181 -7.07 -15.11 10.78
CA GLY A 181 -7.72 -14.57 11.97
C GLY A 181 -6.77 -14.23 13.13
N GLU A 182 -5.45 -14.30 12.92
CA GLU A 182 -4.47 -13.98 13.94
C GLU A 182 -4.12 -12.47 13.95
N GLY A 183 -4.00 -11.89 15.15
CA GLY A 183 -3.66 -10.49 15.39
C GLY A 183 -2.26 -9.93 15.00
N PRO A 184 -1.24 -10.68 14.52
CA PRO A 184 0.08 -10.12 14.20
C PRO A 184 0.15 -9.21 12.96
N GLY A 185 -0.94 -9.05 12.19
CA GLY A 185 -0.92 -8.34 10.91
C GLY A 185 -0.31 -6.93 10.98
N GLY A 186 -0.51 -6.21 12.09
CA GLY A 186 0.05 -4.88 12.31
C GLY A 186 1.59 -4.86 12.48
N ALA A 187 2.19 -5.91 13.05
CA ALA A 187 3.64 -6.01 13.18
C ALA A 187 4.31 -6.24 11.81
N PHE A 188 3.73 -7.11 10.98
CA PHE A 188 4.17 -7.31 9.60
C PHE A 188 4.05 -6.04 8.77
N ALA A 189 2.95 -5.29 8.94
CA ALA A 189 2.74 -3.98 8.32
C ALA A 189 3.87 -2.99 8.69
N LEU A 190 4.24 -2.90 9.96
CA LEU A 190 5.33 -2.04 10.43
C LEU A 190 6.67 -2.47 9.83
N VAL A 191 7.00 -3.76 9.88
CA VAL A 191 8.24 -4.32 9.31
C VAL A 191 8.31 -4.05 7.80
N ALA A 192 7.21 -4.28 7.08
CA ALA A 192 7.14 -4.00 5.65
C ALA A 192 7.43 -2.52 5.34
N ALA A 193 6.81 -1.59 6.06
CA ALA A 193 7.02 -0.16 5.85
C ALA A 193 8.49 0.26 6.09
N LEU A 194 9.11 -0.26 7.15
CA LEU A 194 10.52 0.02 7.47
C LEU A 194 11.48 -0.55 6.42
N LEU A 195 11.27 -1.80 6.01
CA LEU A 195 12.07 -2.47 4.99
C LEU A 195 11.93 -1.78 3.63
N LEU A 196 10.71 -1.45 3.21
CA LEU A 196 10.46 -0.73 1.97
C LEU A 196 11.16 0.63 1.98
N TYR A 197 10.99 1.43 3.04
CA TYR A 197 11.65 2.73 3.15
C TYR A 197 13.18 2.60 3.12
N GLY A 198 13.76 1.71 3.93
CA GLY A 198 15.20 1.43 3.92
C GLY A 198 15.67 1.01 2.52
N GLY A 199 14.87 0.18 1.86
CA GLY A 199 15.05 -0.24 0.48
C GLY A 199 14.95 0.89 -0.54
N PHE A 200 14.20 1.96 -0.30
CA PHE A 200 14.17 3.13 -1.19
C PHE A 200 15.38 4.04 -1.00
N ILE A 201 15.87 4.20 0.24
CA ILE A 201 16.93 5.17 0.56
C ILE A 201 18.35 4.59 0.54
N ALA A 202 18.53 3.27 0.65
CA ALA A 202 19.84 2.63 0.60
C ALA A 202 20.59 3.06 -0.68
N ARG A 203 21.84 3.51 -0.58
CA ARG A 203 22.51 4.07 -1.76
C ARG A 203 22.72 3.01 -2.86
N ARG A 204 22.79 3.47 -4.10
CA ARG A 204 23.49 2.76 -5.18
C ARG A 204 24.99 2.82 -4.90
#